data_AF-A0A6J4U777-F1
#
_entry.id   AF-A0A6J4U777-F1
#
_cell.length_a   1.000
_cell.length_b   1.000
_cell.length_c   1.000
_cell.angle_alpha   90.00
_cell.angle_beta   90.00
_cell.angle_gamma   90.00
#
_symmetry.space_group_name_H-M   'P 1'
#
loop_
_entity.id
_entity.type
_entity.pdbx_description
1 polymer ?
#
loop_
_entity_poly.entity_id
_entity_poly.type
_entity_poly.pdbx_seq_one_letter_code
_entity_poly.pdbx_strand_id
1 'polypeptide(L)'
;MDPPAGRAVRGCVVGRGEQKGEFVTTGNGASVTGDAGGTTSANGSGPGVMMPAASGHDLESGGRDGGVPGVTAASGLVAAEEARAREALAAAFRDLGHGERRIDLRAIPFAGTWGVATSACQALASELIAADLAGRGEAEGLSKKELKRRVNEAMPERSGEIAVAVAGHVRASHPEFAGVDAANGYVNISFDAGAMASRLVSEILGRGEAYGRGEPRPERVMVEHSQLNTHKAAHIGHLRNICLGVSVTNLLAAAGYPTEPATYIGDIGRHVIQCLWCYERFHRGEEPTDIMQRGRWLGEIYAEADRRLRFRREALDLLKLLSTEDPVFVLAIDRMLKKLVHKQADGEDIAYLLGRTIHAQEIKSDQLRQDDVIVRYWPIVGEQLRLEADDPTPRVVEEGQPEPTMTPAERLARWEALAVNMDEWWGQVEGWEAEVKETFQRWERKEPEFVALWEETREWSMVGLRHIFAELGDDIQHWFTESEVEEPGRAIVQDLLARGIAEVSDGLPVVKIDEKLGLEQETYRTLPILRSDGTTLYSTKDLALTRKKYEDYGVDISIWVVDVRQSLYFDQVFKVLELAGFEKAAEAIHLGYEFVALPEGAISSRKGTAPIYEDIRDAVVSRARTVIEE
;
A
#
# COMPACT_ATOMS: atom_id res chain seq x y z
N MET A 1 39.32 45.56 37.16
CA MET A 1 39.08 45.45 35.72
C MET A 1 38.13 44.28 35.54
N ASP A 2 36.86 44.59 35.39
CA ASP A 2 35.76 43.64 35.29
C ASP A 2 35.62 43.05 33.88
N PRO A 3 35.06 41.84 33.73
CA PRO A 3 34.72 41.27 32.43
C PRO A 3 33.46 41.94 31.86
N PRO A 4 33.31 42.04 30.51
CA PRO A 4 32.20 42.77 29.92
C PRO A 4 30.88 41.99 30.01
N ALA A 5 29.83 42.77 30.27
CA ALA A 5 28.46 42.36 30.54
C ALA A 5 27.77 41.62 29.38
N GLY A 6 26.91 40.67 29.75
CA GLY A 6 26.03 39.92 28.86
C GLY A 6 25.03 40.82 28.12
N ARG A 7 24.84 40.52 26.83
CA ARG A 7 23.81 41.11 25.99
C ARG A 7 22.61 40.18 25.96
N ALA A 8 21.49 40.64 26.51
CA ALA A 8 20.20 39.97 26.45
C ALA A 8 19.76 39.80 24.99
N VAL A 9 19.57 38.56 24.55
CA VAL A 9 18.88 38.24 23.29
C VAL A 9 17.39 38.45 23.53
N ARG A 10 16.84 39.52 22.95
CA ARG A 10 15.39 39.71 22.84
C ARG A 10 14.83 38.59 21.96
N GLY A 11 13.89 37.83 22.51
CA GLY A 11 13.09 36.89 21.74
C GLY A 11 12.37 37.62 20.61
N CYS A 12 12.69 37.24 19.38
CA CYS A 12 11.94 37.65 18.21
C CYS A 12 10.71 36.74 18.10
N VAL A 13 9.55 37.29 18.44
CA VAL A 13 8.25 36.67 18.14
C VAL A 13 8.05 36.80 16.63
N VAL A 14 8.31 35.73 15.89
CA VAL A 14 7.89 35.64 14.48
C VAL A 14 6.40 35.29 14.50
N GLY A 15 5.59 36.26 14.05
CA GLY A 15 4.16 36.08 13.90
C GLY A 15 3.84 34.95 12.94
N ARG A 16 2.95 34.05 13.35
CA ARG A 16 2.30 33.09 12.45
C ARG A 16 1.48 33.89 11.43
N GLY A 17 1.98 33.99 10.21
CA GLY A 17 1.14 34.26 9.05
C GLY A 17 0.31 33.02 8.77
N GLU A 18 -1.00 33.09 9.05
CA GLU A 18 -1.97 32.13 8.53
C GLU A 18 -2.02 32.26 7.00
N GLN A 19 -1.27 31.44 6.27
CA GLN A 19 -1.65 31.11 4.91
C GLN A 19 -2.68 29.99 4.97
N LYS A 20 -3.95 30.35 4.82
CA LYS A 20 -5.03 29.41 4.50
C LYS A 20 -4.77 28.85 3.11
N GLY A 21 -4.14 27.67 3.05
CA GLY A 21 -4.24 26.79 1.90
C GLY A 21 -5.59 26.09 1.96
N GLU A 22 -6.54 26.54 1.13
CA GLU A 22 -7.80 25.82 0.91
C GLU A 22 -7.50 24.50 0.20
N PHE A 23 -7.64 23.38 0.91
CA PHE A 23 -7.84 22.08 0.28
C PHE A 23 -9.27 22.03 -0.27
N VAL A 24 -9.40 22.19 -1.59
CA VAL A 24 -10.68 21.99 -2.28
C VAL A 24 -10.85 20.50 -2.54
N THR A 25 -11.76 19.86 -1.80
CA THR A 25 -12.36 18.59 -2.22
C THR A 25 -13.38 18.90 -3.31
N THR A 26 -13.04 18.67 -4.58
CA THR A 26 -14.00 18.77 -5.69
C THR A 26 -14.87 17.51 -5.72
N GLY A 27 -16.08 17.62 -5.17
CA GLY A 27 -17.18 16.72 -5.51
C GLY A 27 -17.76 17.14 -6.85
N ASN A 28 -17.53 16.37 -7.91
CA ASN A 28 -18.17 16.59 -9.20
C ASN A 28 -19.53 15.88 -9.24
N GLY A 29 -20.59 16.67 -9.10
CA GLY A 29 -21.91 16.35 -9.63
C GLY A 29 -22.21 17.30 -10.79
N ALA A 30 -22.34 16.77 -12.00
CA ALA A 30 -22.97 17.44 -13.13
C ALA A 30 -23.71 16.40 -13.97
N SER A 31 -25.02 16.60 -14.05
CA SER A 31 -26.02 15.84 -14.78
C SER A 31 -26.20 16.41 -16.20
N VAL A 32 -26.25 15.57 -17.24
CA VAL A 32 -27.03 15.85 -18.46
C VAL A 32 -27.65 14.56 -19.02
N THR A 33 -28.96 14.67 -19.26
CA THR A 33 -29.91 13.92 -20.11
C THR A 33 -29.33 13.42 -21.45
N GLY A 34 -29.78 12.37 -22.16
CA GLY A 34 -30.97 11.53 -22.18
C GLY A 34 -31.16 11.00 -23.64
N ASP A 35 -31.72 9.78 -23.76
CA ASP A 35 -32.26 9.07 -24.94
C ASP A 35 -31.32 8.46 -26.00
N ALA A 36 -31.59 7.30 -26.63
CA ALA A 36 -32.46 6.13 -26.35
C ALA A 36 -32.33 5.12 -27.52
N GLY A 37 -32.55 3.83 -27.22
CA GLY A 37 -32.84 2.73 -28.17
C GLY A 37 -31.80 1.61 -28.05
N GLY A 38 -32.04 0.43 -27.48
CA GLY A 38 -33.22 -0.44 -27.36
C GLY A 38 -32.71 -1.84 -27.74
N THR A 39 -32.96 -2.98 -27.09
CA THR A 39 -34.13 -3.50 -26.35
C THR A 39 -33.68 -4.88 -25.79
N THR A 40 -33.73 -5.10 -24.46
CA THR A 40 -34.70 -5.94 -23.66
C THR A 40 -34.53 -7.47 -23.78
N SER A 41 -34.69 -8.32 -22.74
CA SER A 41 -35.11 -8.16 -21.33
C SER A 41 -34.98 -9.48 -20.56
N ALA A 42 -34.79 -9.42 -19.24
CA ALA A 42 -35.64 -10.13 -18.27
C ALA A 42 -35.55 -9.44 -16.89
N ASN A 43 -36.70 -9.27 -16.25
CA ASN A 43 -37.02 -8.30 -15.19
C ASN A 43 -36.65 -8.72 -13.76
N GLY A 44 -36.49 -7.73 -12.87
CA GLY A 44 -36.56 -7.89 -11.41
C GLY A 44 -36.25 -6.60 -10.66
N SER A 45 -37.28 -5.82 -10.36
CA SER A 45 -37.24 -4.46 -9.78
C SER A 45 -36.68 -4.39 -8.36
N GLY A 46 -35.71 -3.50 -8.10
CA GLY A 46 -35.26 -3.13 -6.75
C GLY A 46 -35.67 -1.69 -6.39
N PRO A 47 -36.25 -1.42 -5.20
CA PRO A 47 -36.46 -0.08 -4.68
C PRO A 47 -35.26 0.40 -3.85
N GLY A 48 -35.11 1.73 -3.78
CA GLY A 48 -33.97 2.44 -3.21
C GLY A 48 -33.65 2.11 -1.74
N VAL A 49 -32.34 2.09 -1.47
CA VAL A 49 -31.79 1.92 -0.13
C VAL A 49 -31.90 3.23 0.64
N MET A 50 -32.99 3.37 1.38
CA MET A 50 -32.99 4.09 2.65
C MET A 50 -32.18 3.26 3.65
N MET A 51 -31.20 3.88 4.32
CA MET A 51 -30.58 3.28 5.49
C MET A 51 -31.65 3.01 6.56
N PRO A 52 -31.84 1.75 7.02
CA PRO A 52 -32.65 1.51 8.20
C PRO A 52 -31.79 1.59 9.45
N ALA A 53 -32.32 2.31 10.44
CA ALA A 53 -31.92 2.21 11.82
C ALA A 53 -31.99 0.74 12.28
N ALA A 54 -30.90 0.25 12.88
CA ALA A 54 -30.82 -1.08 13.46
C ALA A 54 -31.83 -1.22 14.63
N SER A 55 -32.91 -1.96 14.39
CA SER A 55 -33.77 -2.53 15.42
C SER A 55 -33.21 -3.89 15.86
N GLY A 56 -33.13 -4.09 17.18
CA GLY A 56 -32.54 -5.28 17.78
C GLY A 56 -33.26 -6.59 17.45
N HIS A 57 -32.46 -7.63 17.33
CA HIS A 57 -32.83 -8.99 17.69
C HIS A 57 -31.62 -9.69 18.30
N ASP A 58 -31.88 -10.36 19.42
CA ASP A 58 -30.95 -11.11 20.23
C ASP A 58 -30.20 -12.17 19.41
N LEU A 59 -28.87 -12.08 19.44
CA LEU A 59 -27.96 -13.17 19.12
C LEU A 59 -27.01 -13.31 20.31
N GLU A 60 -27.03 -14.50 20.91
CA GLU A 60 -26.22 -14.90 22.05
C GLU A 60 -24.74 -14.61 21.77
N SER A 61 -24.17 -13.80 22.66
CA SER A 61 -22.78 -13.36 22.61
C SER A 61 -21.85 -14.48 23.09
N GLY A 62 -21.44 -15.34 22.15
CA GLY A 62 -20.19 -16.09 22.27
C GLY A 62 -19.01 -15.11 22.16
N GLY A 63 -18.57 -14.57 23.30
CA GLY A 63 -17.42 -13.67 23.37
C GLY A 63 -16.14 -14.37 22.88
N ARG A 64 -15.61 -13.93 21.74
CA ARG A 64 -14.19 -14.02 21.43
C ARG A 64 -13.59 -12.66 21.74
N ASP A 65 -12.96 -12.56 22.91
CA ASP A 65 -12.02 -11.50 23.25
C ASP A 65 -10.89 -11.53 22.21
N GLY A 66 -10.91 -10.59 21.27
CA GLY A 66 -9.75 -10.23 20.44
C GLY A 66 -8.72 -9.42 21.23
N GLY A 67 -8.53 -9.75 22.50
CA GLY A 67 -7.52 -9.15 23.35
C GLY A 67 -6.19 -9.85 23.09
N VAL A 68 -5.18 -9.08 22.68
CA VAL A 68 -3.78 -9.49 22.78
C VAL A 68 -3.55 -10.04 24.20
N PRO A 69 -3.19 -11.32 24.37
CA PRO A 69 -2.95 -11.89 25.69
C PRO A 69 -1.74 -11.20 26.32
N GLY A 70 -1.89 -10.62 27.51
CA GLY A 70 -0.76 -10.17 28.31
C GLY A 70 -0.35 -8.71 28.18
N VAL A 71 -1.31 -7.76 28.14
CA VAL A 71 -0.99 -6.39 28.59
C VAL A 71 -0.80 -6.44 30.11
N THR A 72 0.43 -6.72 30.54
CA THR A 72 0.89 -6.44 31.90
C THR A 72 0.52 -5.00 32.26
N ALA A 73 0.07 -4.77 33.50
CA ALA A 73 -0.24 -3.44 34.02
C ALA A 73 0.82 -2.45 33.56
N ALA A 74 0.40 -1.39 32.86
CA ALA A 74 1.31 -0.44 32.23
C ALA A 74 2.36 0.04 33.25
N SER A 75 3.63 -0.24 32.98
CA SER A 75 4.75 0.23 33.80
C SER A 75 5.16 1.61 33.28
N GLY A 76 4.87 2.66 34.05
CA GLY A 76 5.27 4.03 33.68
C GLY A 76 4.78 5.06 34.69
N LEU A 77 5.42 6.23 34.70
CA LEU A 77 5.11 7.32 35.61
C LEU A 77 3.61 7.67 35.60
N VAL A 78 3.01 7.81 34.42
CA VAL A 78 1.58 8.12 34.28
C VAL A 78 0.72 6.97 34.79
N ALA A 79 1.02 5.72 34.44
CA ALA A 79 0.23 4.57 34.89
C ALA A 79 0.26 4.39 36.42
N ALA A 80 1.38 4.72 37.07
CA ALA A 80 1.45 4.75 38.53
C ALA A 80 0.53 5.82 39.13
N GLU A 81 0.48 7.01 38.53
CA GLU A 81 -0.46 8.08 38.93
C GLU A 81 -1.92 7.67 38.73
N GLU A 82 -2.25 7.03 37.61
CA GLU A 82 -3.57 6.50 37.33
C GLU A 82 -3.98 5.42 38.35
N ALA A 83 -3.05 4.55 38.73
CA ALA A 83 -3.30 3.52 39.75
C ALA A 83 -3.62 4.16 41.12
N ARG A 84 -2.86 5.19 41.52
CA ARG A 84 -3.13 5.93 42.76
C ARG A 84 -4.48 6.65 42.73
N ALA A 85 -4.80 7.31 41.61
CA ALA A 85 -6.11 7.95 41.43
C ALA A 85 -7.26 6.94 41.50
N ARG A 86 -7.08 5.75 40.90
CA ARG A 86 -8.06 4.67 40.96
C ARG A 86 -8.29 4.16 42.39
N GLU A 87 -7.21 3.97 43.15
CA GLU A 87 -7.28 3.53 44.54
C GLU A 87 -7.98 4.57 45.42
N ALA A 88 -7.62 5.85 45.26
CA ALA A 88 -8.25 6.97 45.97
C ALA A 88 -9.76 7.06 45.69
N LEU A 89 -10.16 6.95 44.42
CA LEU A 89 -11.57 6.91 44.03
C LEU A 89 -12.29 5.68 44.61
N ALA A 90 -11.67 4.50 44.58
CA ALA A 90 -12.24 3.28 45.13
C ALA A 90 -12.45 3.38 46.65
N ALA A 91 -11.48 3.94 47.36
CA ALA A 91 -11.58 4.22 48.79
C ALA A 91 -12.73 5.20 49.07
N ALA A 92 -12.81 6.31 48.31
CA ALA A 92 -13.89 7.28 48.47
C ALA A 92 -15.28 6.68 48.25
N PHE A 93 -15.47 5.84 47.22
CA PHE A 93 -16.74 5.14 47.02
C PHE A 93 -17.08 4.19 48.18
N ARG A 94 -16.09 3.44 48.71
CA ARG A 94 -16.32 2.55 49.86
C ARG A 94 -16.68 3.34 51.13
N ASP A 95 -15.93 4.38 51.44
CA ASP A 95 -16.11 5.19 52.66
C ASP A 95 -17.44 5.95 52.66
N LEU A 96 -17.91 6.37 51.49
CA LEU A 96 -19.23 6.99 51.30
C LEU A 96 -20.38 5.96 51.27
N GLY A 97 -20.09 4.67 51.47
CA GLY A 97 -21.09 3.61 51.57
C GLY A 97 -21.61 3.10 50.22
N HIS A 98 -20.89 3.34 49.12
CA HIS A 98 -21.26 2.88 47.78
C HIS A 98 -20.63 1.54 47.36
N GLY A 99 -19.83 0.93 48.24
CA GLY A 99 -19.20 -0.38 48.04
C GLY A 99 -18.05 -0.36 47.02
N GLU A 100 -17.61 -1.54 46.58
CA GLU A 100 -16.60 -1.66 45.52
C GLU A 100 -17.21 -1.35 44.15
N ARG A 101 -16.46 -0.59 43.34
CA ARG A 101 -16.91 -0.09 42.04
C ARG A 101 -15.85 -0.28 40.98
N ARG A 102 -16.29 -0.60 39.76
CA ARG A 102 -15.45 -0.46 38.58
C ARG A 102 -15.25 1.02 38.30
N ILE A 103 -14.00 1.45 38.29
CA ILE A 103 -13.61 2.83 37.99
C ILE A 103 -13.01 2.88 36.60
N ASP A 104 -13.66 3.59 35.70
CA ASP A 104 -13.09 3.99 34.43
C ASP A 104 -12.23 5.24 34.64
N LEU A 105 -11.04 5.26 34.03
CA LEU A 105 -10.17 6.42 34.00
C LEU A 105 -9.90 6.78 32.54
N ARG A 106 -9.97 8.08 32.24
CA ARG A 106 -9.58 8.65 30.95
C ARG A 106 -8.74 9.89 31.19
N ALA A 107 -7.81 10.19 30.29
CA ALA A 107 -7.08 11.45 30.37
C ALA A 107 -8.04 12.65 30.36
N ILE A 108 -7.75 13.65 31.20
CA ILE A 108 -8.52 14.89 31.23
C ILE A 108 -8.40 15.60 29.86
N PRO A 109 -9.49 16.10 29.26
CA PRO A 109 -9.47 16.70 27.93
C PRO A 109 -8.91 18.15 27.88
N PHE A 110 -8.28 18.64 28.96
CA PHE A 110 -7.79 20.01 29.06
C PHE A 110 -6.31 20.10 28.69
N ALA A 111 -6.00 20.89 27.65
CA ALA A 111 -4.63 21.08 27.19
C ALA A 111 -3.74 21.65 28.31
N GLY A 112 -2.59 21.01 28.55
CA GLY A 112 -1.63 21.42 29.58
C GLY A 112 -1.88 20.86 30.98
N THR A 113 -2.99 20.14 31.19
CA THR A 113 -3.30 19.50 32.48
C THR A 113 -3.03 18.01 32.42
N TRP A 114 -2.20 17.52 33.34
CA TRP A 114 -1.95 16.10 33.52
C TRP A 114 -2.96 15.59 34.56
N GLY A 115 -3.69 14.53 34.25
CA GLY A 115 -4.69 14.00 35.16
C GLY A 115 -5.67 13.06 34.51
N VAL A 116 -6.56 12.52 35.33
CA VAL A 116 -7.61 11.58 34.92
C VAL A 116 -9.00 12.05 35.30
N ALA A 117 -9.99 11.61 34.53
CA ALA A 117 -11.41 11.77 34.80
C ALA A 117 -12.09 10.40 34.89
N THR A 118 -13.09 10.28 35.75
CA THR A 118 -13.95 9.09 35.85
C THR A 118 -15.41 9.44 35.66
N SER A 119 -16.15 8.55 34.97
CA SER A 119 -17.61 8.62 34.84
C SER A 119 -18.34 7.73 35.85
N ALA A 120 -17.61 7.10 36.79
CA ALA A 120 -18.18 6.17 37.78
C ALA A 120 -19.35 6.76 38.60
N CYS A 121 -19.36 8.07 38.86
CA CYS A 121 -20.47 8.75 39.55
C CYS A 121 -21.75 8.76 38.70
N GLN A 122 -21.66 8.82 37.38
CA GLN A 122 -22.81 8.71 36.48
C GLN A 122 -23.37 7.28 36.47
N ALA A 123 -22.51 6.27 36.43
CA ALA A 123 -22.93 4.88 36.55
C ALA A 123 -23.67 4.64 37.88
N LEU A 124 -23.12 5.14 39.00
CA LEU A 124 -23.76 5.07 40.31
C LEU A 124 -25.09 5.83 40.38
N ALA A 125 -25.15 7.05 39.83
CA ALA A 125 -26.39 7.81 39.80
C ALA A 125 -27.50 7.05 39.06
N SER A 126 -27.19 6.45 37.91
CA SER A 126 -28.15 5.67 37.13
C SER A 126 -28.69 4.47 37.92
N GLU A 127 -27.83 3.76 38.65
CA GLU A 127 -28.23 2.63 39.51
C GLU A 127 -29.14 3.08 40.67
N LEU A 128 -28.75 4.14 41.37
CA LEU A 128 -29.50 4.65 42.52
C LEU A 128 -30.86 5.21 42.11
N ILE A 129 -30.94 5.96 41.01
CA ILE A 129 -32.22 6.49 40.50
C ILE A 129 -33.15 5.33 40.11
N ALA A 130 -32.63 4.32 39.42
CA ALA A 130 -33.42 3.15 39.05
C ALA A 130 -33.93 2.38 40.29
N ALA A 131 -33.07 2.22 41.31
CA ALA A 131 -33.44 1.58 42.58
C ALA A 131 -34.49 2.39 43.35
N ASP A 132 -34.37 3.72 43.41
CA ASP A 132 -35.33 4.60 44.07
C ASP A 132 -36.71 4.56 43.37
N LEU A 133 -36.74 4.58 42.03
CA LEU A 133 -37.98 4.45 41.25
C LEU A 133 -38.65 3.09 41.46
N ALA A 134 -37.86 2.01 41.54
CA ALA A 134 -38.37 0.68 41.84
C ALA A 134 -38.93 0.59 43.28
N GLY A 135 -38.20 1.11 44.27
CA GLY A 135 -38.61 1.10 45.68
C GLY A 135 -39.87 1.92 45.98
N ARG A 136 -40.17 2.95 45.18
CA ARG A 136 -41.39 3.76 45.29
C ARG A 136 -42.59 3.16 44.54
N GLY A 137 -42.42 2.03 43.85
CA GLY A 137 -43.44 1.43 42.99
C GLY A 137 -43.72 2.23 41.72
N GLU A 138 -42.93 3.27 41.42
CA GLU A 138 -43.09 4.14 40.26
C GLU A 138 -42.52 3.52 38.97
N ALA A 139 -41.72 2.46 39.10
CA ALA A 139 -41.24 1.68 37.96
C ALA A 139 -42.29 0.69 37.43
N GLU A 140 -43.29 0.31 38.24
CA GLU A 140 -44.33 -0.63 37.83
C GLU A 140 -45.30 0.04 36.83
N GLY A 141 -45.34 -0.48 35.60
CA GLY A 141 -46.21 0.02 34.53
C GLY A 141 -45.59 1.03 33.56
N LEU A 142 -44.32 1.43 33.75
CA LEU A 142 -43.59 2.26 32.79
C LEU A 142 -43.00 1.41 31.65
N SER A 143 -43.04 1.92 30.42
CA SER A 143 -42.29 1.33 29.30
C SER A 143 -40.77 1.51 29.50
N LYS A 144 -39.93 0.64 28.91
CA LYS A 144 -38.46 0.78 28.94
C LYS A 144 -37.97 2.17 28.52
N LYS A 145 -38.67 2.79 27.55
CA LYS A 145 -38.35 4.13 27.03
C LYS A 145 -38.67 5.23 28.05
N GLU A 146 -39.78 5.08 28.77
CA GLU A 146 -40.25 6.03 29.76
C GLU A 146 -39.41 5.99 31.04
N LEU A 147 -39.06 4.78 31.49
CA LEU A 147 -38.12 4.58 32.61
C LEU A 147 -36.76 5.21 32.30
N LYS A 148 -36.22 4.99 31.09
CA LYS A 148 -34.96 5.60 30.65
C LYS A 148 -35.03 7.13 30.60
N ARG A 149 -36.18 7.70 30.20
CA ARG A 149 -36.39 9.15 30.21
C ARG A 149 -36.34 9.72 31.63
N ARG A 150 -37.07 9.12 32.57
CA ARG A 150 -37.09 9.58 33.97
C ARG A 150 -35.72 9.46 34.65
N VAL A 151 -34.99 8.38 34.37
CA VAL A 151 -33.60 8.26 34.81
C VAL A 151 -32.77 9.42 34.27
N ASN A 152 -32.79 9.64 32.95
CA ASN A 152 -32.04 10.71 32.30
C ASN A 152 -32.39 12.13 32.79
N GLU A 153 -33.63 12.39 33.20
CA GLU A 153 -34.06 13.68 33.75
C GLU A 153 -33.45 13.95 35.14
N ALA A 154 -33.37 12.93 35.99
CA ALA A 154 -32.77 13.03 37.34
C ALA A 154 -31.24 12.85 37.35
N MET A 155 -30.66 12.35 36.24
CA MET A 155 -29.23 12.06 36.12
C MET A 155 -28.30 13.25 36.41
N PRO A 156 -28.50 14.46 35.86
CA PRO A 156 -27.54 15.56 36.03
C PRO A 156 -27.37 15.99 37.49
N GLU A 157 -28.48 16.13 38.21
CA GLU A 157 -28.49 16.51 39.62
C GLU A 157 -27.84 15.40 40.47
N ARG A 158 -28.34 14.16 40.33
CA ARG A 158 -27.87 13.05 41.16
C ARG A 158 -26.40 12.70 40.94
N SER A 159 -25.95 12.67 39.68
CA SER A 159 -24.53 12.42 39.36
C SER A 159 -23.64 13.58 39.82
N GLY A 160 -24.13 14.82 39.73
CA GLY A 160 -23.45 16.00 40.26
C GLY A 160 -23.23 15.92 41.78
N GLU A 161 -24.27 15.59 42.55
CA GLU A 161 -24.19 15.40 44.00
C GLU A 161 -23.14 14.35 44.39
N ILE A 162 -23.21 13.18 43.76
CA ILE A 162 -22.28 12.07 44.01
C ILE A 162 -20.86 12.48 43.65
N ALA A 163 -20.66 13.12 42.49
CA ALA A 163 -19.35 13.58 42.07
C ALA A 163 -18.77 14.60 43.04
N VAL A 164 -19.57 15.55 43.54
CA VAL A 164 -19.14 16.53 44.55
C VAL A 164 -18.73 15.84 45.85
N ALA A 165 -19.52 14.86 46.33
CA ALA A 165 -19.21 14.10 47.53
C ALA A 165 -17.91 13.28 47.38
N VAL A 166 -17.77 12.54 46.29
CA VAL A 166 -16.58 11.73 46.00
C VAL A 166 -15.35 12.62 45.81
N ALA A 167 -15.45 13.69 45.02
CA ALA A 167 -14.35 14.63 44.82
C ALA A 167 -13.93 15.29 46.14
N GLY A 168 -14.88 15.68 46.98
CA GLY A 168 -14.61 16.23 48.31
C GLY A 168 -13.87 15.25 49.23
N HIS A 169 -14.29 13.98 49.24
CA HIS A 169 -13.65 12.93 50.04
C HIS A 169 -12.23 12.63 49.58
N VAL A 170 -12.03 12.49 48.26
CA VAL A 170 -10.69 12.30 47.67
C VAL A 170 -9.81 13.50 47.98
N ARG A 171 -10.29 14.73 47.79
CA ARG A 171 -9.53 15.96 48.08
C ARG A 171 -9.10 16.05 49.55
N ALA A 172 -9.94 15.61 50.48
CA ALA A 172 -9.64 15.61 51.91
C ALA A 172 -8.63 14.52 52.31
N SER A 173 -8.72 13.35 51.68
CA SER A 173 -7.91 12.18 52.04
C SER A 173 -6.57 12.12 51.30
N HIS A 174 -6.49 12.76 50.11
CA HIS A 174 -5.34 12.73 49.21
C HIS A 174 -4.90 14.15 48.80
N PRO A 175 -4.32 14.95 49.73
CA PRO A 175 -3.86 16.31 49.45
C PRO A 175 -2.67 16.37 48.48
N GLU A 176 -2.06 15.24 48.14
CA GLU A 176 -0.97 15.13 47.17
C GLU A 176 -1.40 15.35 45.71
N PHE A 177 -2.69 15.26 45.40
CA PHE A 177 -3.20 15.63 44.08
C PHE A 177 -3.23 17.15 43.91
N ALA A 178 -2.82 17.65 42.74
CA ALA A 178 -2.80 19.09 42.46
C ALA A 178 -4.21 19.69 42.42
N GLY A 179 -5.21 18.88 42.09
CA GLY A 179 -6.61 19.27 42.10
C GLY A 179 -7.53 18.07 41.98
N VAL A 180 -8.71 18.18 42.58
CA VAL A 180 -9.75 17.15 42.53
C VAL A 180 -11.07 17.87 42.42
N ASP A 181 -11.72 17.85 41.25
CA ASP A 181 -12.90 18.66 40.96
C ASP A 181 -14.06 17.81 40.43
N ALA A 182 -15.27 18.18 40.83
CA ALA A 182 -16.49 17.59 40.29
C ALA A 182 -17.03 18.47 39.16
N ALA A 183 -17.32 17.87 38.00
CA ALA A 183 -17.92 18.58 36.88
C ALA A 183 -18.87 17.67 36.09
N ASN A 184 -20.15 18.03 35.98
CA ASN A 184 -21.15 17.31 35.19
C ASN A 184 -21.23 15.79 35.50
N GLY A 185 -21.11 15.42 36.78
CA GLY A 185 -21.12 14.02 37.21
C GLY A 185 -19.80 13.26 36.96
N TYR A 186 -18.74 13.95 36.54
CA TYR A 186 -17.38 13.42 36.51
C TYR A 186 -16.60 13.88 37.74
N VAL A 187 -15.65 13.06 38.17
CA VAL A 187 -14.59 13.47 39.09
C VAL A 187 -13.29 13.55 38.30
N ASN A 188 -12.70 14.74 38.27
CA ASN A 188 -11.45 15.06 37.60
C ASN A 188 -10.35 15.16 38.66
N ILE A 189 -9.26 14.43 38.50
CA ILE A 189 -8.09 14.46 39.37
C ILE A 189 -6.90 14.96 38.56
N SER A 190 -6.39 16.14 38.86
CA SER A 190 -5.17 16.68 38.27
C SER A 190 -3.94 16.33 39.10
N PHE A 191 -2.86 15.98 38.41
CA PHE A 191 -1.56 15.69 38.97
C PHE A 191 -0.70 16.96 38.99
N ASP A 192 0.29 17.00 39.87
CA ASP A 192 1.26 18.10 39.90
C ASP A 192 2.13 18.04 38.63
N ALA A 193 1.91 18.99 37.72
CA ALA A 193 2.61 19.05 36.45
C ALA A 193 4.12 19.27 36.60
N GLY A 194 4.55 20.04 37.62
CA GLY A 194 5.97 20.28 37.89
C GLY A 194 6.67 19.03 38.41
N ALA A 195 6.03 18.32 39.34
CA ALA A 195 6.54 17.07 39.88
C ALA A 195 6.50 15.94 38.84
N MET A 196 5.49 15.91 37.98
CA MET A 196 5.42 15.00 36.83
C MET A 196 6.54 15.27 35.84
N ALA A 197 6.69 16.52 35.39
CA ALA A 197 7.73 16.90 34.44
C ALA A 197 9.13 16.63 35.00
N SER A 198 9.38 16.96 36.28
CA SER A 198 10.67 16.70 36.92
C SER A 198 11.00 15.21 36.99
N ARG A 199 10.04 14.37 37.38
CA ARG A 199 10.21 12.91 37.40
C ARG A 199 10.40 12.34 36.00
N LEU A 200 9.60 12.78 35.04
CA LEU A 200 9.68 12.35 33.64
C LEU A 200 11.04 12.71 33.03
N VAL A 201 11.49 13.95 33.16
CA VAL A 201 12.79 14.39 32.66
C VAL A 201 13.91 13.62 33.35
N SER A 202 13.82 13.41 34.67
CA SER A 202 14.82 12.61 35.40
C SER A 202 14.85 11.15 34.93
N GLU A 203 13.69 10.56 34.63
CA GLU A 203 13.60 9.20 34.09
C GLU A 203 14.17 9.12 32.68
N ILE A 204 13.82 10.08 31.80
CA ILE A 204 14.36 10.16 30.43
C ILE A 204 15.89 10.29 30.47
N LEU A 205 16.40 11.23 31.27
CA LEU A 205 17.85 11.44 31.39
C LEU A 205 18.56 10.26 32.05
N GLY A 206 17.91 9.59 33.01
CA GLY A 206 18.44 8.42 33.70
C GLY A 206 18.48 7.17 32.81
N ARG A 207 17.47 6.97 31.97
CA ARG A 207 17.39 5.83 31.03
C ARG A 207 18.12 6.09 29.71
N GLY A 208 18.30 7.35 29.31
CA GLY A 208 18.95 7.72 28.06
C GLY A 208 18.28 7.08 26.84
N GLU A 209 19.07 6.43 25.98
CA GLU A 209 18.59 5.71 24.78
C GLU A 209 17.70 4.49 25.07
N ALA A 210 17.64 4.05 26.33
CA ALA A 210 16.74 2.97 26.77
C ALA A 210 15.35 3.48 27.19
N TYR A 211 15.14 4.80 27.26
CA TYR A 211 13.80 5.36 27.50
C TYR A 211 12.85 5.00 26.34
N GLY A 212 11.61 4.63 26.67
CA GLY A 212 10.62 4.22 25.68
C GLY A 212 10.80 2.80 25.12
N ARG A 213 11.86 2.07 25.52
CA ARG A 213 11.99 0.65 25.17
C ARG A 213 11.10 -0.22 26.04
N GLY A 214 10.49 -1.22 25.42
CA GLY A 214 9.70 -2.27 26.07
C GLY A 214 10.57 -3.35 26.71
N GLU A 215 9.97 -4.14 27.58
CA GLU A 215 10.62 -5.32 28.17
C GLU A 215 10.91 -6.38 27.10
N PRO A 216 12.00 -7.16 27.22
CA PRO A 216 12.33 -8.22 26.28
C PRO A 216 11.19 -9.22 26.12
N ARG A 217 10.87 -9.56 24.87
CA ARG A 217 9.84 -10.53 24.50
C ARG A 217 10.49 -11.78 23.89
N PRO A 218 9.93 -12.98 24.13
CA PRO A 218 10.49 -14.22 23.60
C PRO A 218 10.19 -14.43 22.11
N GLU A 219 9.10 -13.88 21.58
CA GLU A 219 8.64 -14.14 20.21
C GLU A 219 9.55 -13.49 19.18
N ARG A 220 10.07 -14.29 18.24
CA ARG A 220 10.92 -13.82 17.14
C ARG A 220 10.06 -13.32 15.98
N VAL A 221 10.31 -12.10 15.53
CA VAL A 221 9.51 -11.45 14.49
C VAL A 221 10.36 -11.21 13.25
N MET A 222 9.95 -11.76 12.12
CA MET A 222 10.56 -11.43 10.83
C MET A 222 9.72 -10.40 10.11
N VAL A 223 10.35 -9.33 9.62
CA VAL A 223 9.67 -8.28 8.85
C VAL A 223 10.20 -8.31 7.43
N GLU A 224 9.41 -8.84 6.50
CA GLU A 224 9.74 -8.82 5.08
C GLU A 224 9.23 -7.54 4.42
N HIS A 225 10.12 -6.82 3.73
CA HIS A 225 9.75 -5.63 2.97
C HIS A 225 10.58 -5.44 1.68
N SER A 226 10.18 -4.41 0.93
CA SER A 226 10.84 -3.78 -0.23
C SER A 226 10.80 -4.54 -1.55
N GLN A 227 10.98 -5.87 -1.49
CA GLN A 227 10.73 -6.81 -2.59
C GLN A 227 11.23 -6.32 -3.96
N LEU A 228 12.48 -5.84 -3.99
CA LEU A 228 13.07 -5.24 -5.18
C LEU A 228 13.39 -6.30 -6.24
N ASN A 229 13.42 -5.88 -7.50
CA ASN A 229 13.81 -6.73 -8.60
C ASN A 229 15.28 -6.47 -8.97
N THR A 230 16.03 -7.53 -9.24
CA THR A 230 17.32 -7.39 -9.93
C THR A 230 17.10 -6.94 -11.38
N HIS A 231 18.16 -6.45 -12.04
CA HIS A 231 18.11 -6.01 -13.45
C HIS A 231 17.09 -4.89 -13.72
N LYS A 232 16.65 -4.18 -12.69
CA LYS A 232 15.81 -2.98 -12.75
C LYS A 232 16.34 -1.95 -11.76
N ALA A 233 16.29 -0.68 -12.15
CA ALA A 233 16.63 0.40 -11.23
C ALA A 233 15.57 0.55 -10.13
N ALA A 234 16.02 0.74 -8.88
CA ALA A 234 15.13 1.08 -7.78
C ALA A 234 14.58 2.50 -7.97
N HIS A 235 13.26 2.64 -8.04
CA HIS A 235 12.59 3.94 -8.15
C HIS A 235 11.88 4.35 -6.86
N ILE A 236 11.48 5.62 -6.76
CA ILE A 236 10.84 6.23 -5.59
C ILE A 236 9.60 5.48 -5.07
N GLY A 237 8.87 4.78 -5.93
CA GLY A 237 7.73 3.93 -5.53
C GLY A 237 8.10 2.86 -4.48
N HIS A 238 9.36 2.41 -4.43
CA HIS A 238 9.81 1.44 -3.43
C HIS A 238 10.19 2.09 -2.10
N LEU A 239 10.53 3.39 -2.09
CA LEU A 239 11.00 4.07 -0.87
C LEU A 239 9.93 4.06 0.22
N ARG A 240 8.65 4.19 -0.13
CA ARG A 240 7.54 4.07 0.83
C ARG A 240 7.57 2.73 1.56
N ASN A 241 7.76 1.65 0.81
CA ASN A 241 7.83 0.31 1.37
C ASN A 241 9.07 0.15 2.26
N ILE A 242 10.24 0.56 1.77
CA ILE A 242 11.51 0.51 2.53
C ILE A 242 11.37 1.25 3.85
N CYS A 243 10.95 2.53 3.83
CA CYS A 243 10.80 3.34 5.04
C CYS A 243 9.77 2.76 6.01
N LEU A 244 8.67 2.19 5.52
CA LEU A 244 7.67 1.54 6.37
C LEU A 244 8.25 0.28 7.03
N GLY A 245 8.94 -0.57 6.26
CA GLY A 245 9.62 -1.76 6.76
C GLY A 245 10.64 -1.43 7.84
N VAL A 246 11.55 -0.49 7.57
CA VAL A 246 12.54 0.01 8.56
C VAL A 246 11.86 0.54 9.83
N SER A 247 10.78 1.32 9.67
CA SER A 247 10.06 1.87 10.82
C SER A 247 9.42 0.78 11.67
N VAL A 248 8.79 -0.21 11.04
CA VAL A 248 8.14 -1.34 11.71
C VAL A 248 9.18 -2.19 12.43
N THR A 249 10.29 -2.52 11.76
CA THR A 249 11.44 -3.21 12.34
C THR A 249 11.94 -2.50 13.60
N ASN A 250 12.20 -1.19 13.50
CA ASN A 250 12.73 -0.40 14.61
C ASN A 250 11.75 -0.31 15.77
N LEU A 251 10.45 -0.20 15.49
CA LEU A 251 9.40 -0.16 16.52
C LEU A 251 9.26 -1.51 17.24
N LEU A 252 9.31 -2.63 16.52
CA LEU A 252 9.24 -3.96 17.12
C LEU A 252 10.47 -4.26 17.98
N ALA A 253 11.66 -3.93 17.48
CA ALA A 253 12.89 -4.03 18.25
C ALA A 253 12.84 -3.15 19.51
N ALA A 254 12.37 -1.90 19.39
CA ALA A 254 12.16 -1.01 20.53
C ALA A 254 11.10 -1.52 21.51
N ALA A 255 10.09 -2.24 21.04
CA ALA A 255 9.07 -2.89 21.87
C ALA A 255 9.55 -4.17 22.58
N GLY A 256 10.79 -4.60 22.31
CA GLY A 256 11.45 -5.71 23.00
C GLY A 256 11.49 -7.03 22.22
N TYR A 257 10.99 -7.07 20.99
CA TYR A 257 11.00 -8.28 20.16
C TYR A 257 12.37 -8.52 19.48
N PRO A 258 12.91 -9.75 19.49
CA PRO A 258 13.95 -10.17 18.56
C PRO A 258 13.42 -10.02 17.12
N THR A 259 13.88 -8.98 16.42
CA THR A 259 13.34 -8.58 15.12
C THR A 259 14.38 -8.80 14.02
N GLU A 260 13.98 -9.49 12.96
CA GLU A 260 14.84 -9.92 11.86
C GLU A 260 14.32 -9.33 10.53
N PRO A 261 14.95 -8.26 10.02
CA PRO A 261 14.54 -7.65 8.75
C PRO A 261 14.90 -8.57 7.58
N ALA A 262 13.97 -8.72 6.66
CA ALA A 262 14.11 -9.58 5.50
C ALA A 262 13.66 -8.86 4.23
N THR A 263 14.18 -9.30 3.09
CA THR A 263 13.67 -8.89 1.78
C THR A 263 13.57 -10.09 0.86
N TYR A 264 12.67 -10.01 -0.11
CA TYR A 264 12.43 -11.06 -1.09
C TYR A 264 12.66 -10.53 -2.51
N ILE A 265 13.80 -10.89 -3.07
CA ILE A 265 14.31 -10.32 -4.32
C ILE A 265 13.77 -11.08 -5.54
N GLY A 266 13.19 -10.32 -6.46
CA GLY A 266 12.82 -10.80 -7.80
C GLY A 266 14.05 -10.97 -8.69
N ASP A 267 14.72 -12.11 -8.55
CA ASP A 267 15.97 -12.43 -9.25
C ASP A 267 15.79 -13.28 -10.51
N ILE A 268 14.57 -13.69 -10.81
CA ILE A 268 14.22 -14.40 -12.04
C ILE A 268 12.84 -13.98 -12.54
N GLY A 269 12.65 -13.98 -13.86
CA GLY A 269 11.40 -13.63 -14.51
C GLY A 269 11.64 -12.98 -15.87
N ARG A 270 10.56 -12.60 -16.55
CA ARG A 270 10.65 -11.99 -17.90
C ARG A 270 11.59 -10.79 -17.95
N HIS A 271 11.64 -9.98 -16.88
CA HIS A 271 12.53 -8.81 -16.86
C HIS A 271 14.01 -9.18 -16.85
N VAL A 272 14.40 -10.19 -16.09
CA VAL A 272 15.79 -10.67 -16.07
C VAL A 272 16.14 -11.28 -17.41
N ILE A 273 15.27 -12.14 -17.95
CA ILE A 273 15.53 -12.82 -19.22
C ILE A 273 15.67 -11.83 -20.39
N GLN A 274 14.78 -10.84 -20.50
CA GLN A 274 14.90 -9.86 -21.59
C GLN A 274 16.11 -8.94 -21.41
N CYS A 275 16.50 -8.63 -20.17
CA CYS A 275 17.73 -7.89 -19.89
C CYS A 275 18.95 -8.69 -20.33
N LEU A 276 19.05 -9.97 -19.96
CA LEU A 276 20.15 -10.86 -20.35
C LEU A 276 20.21 -11.11 -21.86
N TRP A 277 19.06 -11.30 -22.51
CA TRP A 277 18.99 -11.38 -23.97
C TRP A 277 19.59 -10.12 -24.62
N CYS A 278 19.18 -8.94 -24.17
CA CYS A 278 19.67 -7.67 -24.70
C CYS A 278 21.16 -7.48 -24.41
N TYR A 279 21.62 -7.88 -23.22
CA TYR A 279 23.04 -7.88 -22.87
C TYR A 279 23.85 -8.77 -23.81
N GLU A 280 23.49 -10.05 -23.97
CA GLU A 280 24.21 -10.97 -24.86
C GLU A 280 24.19 -10.53 -26.32
N ARG A 281 23.10 -9.88 -26.76
CA ARG A 281 22.90 -9.49 -28.16
C ARG A 281 23.61 -8.19 -28.53
N PHE A 282 23.64 -7.21 -27.62
CA PHE A 282 24.04 -5.83 -27.94
C PHE A 282 25.19 -5.30 -27.06
N HIS A 283 25.42 -5.86 -25.87
CA HIS A 283 26.36 -5.33 -24.88
C HIS A 283 27.36 -6.37 -24.36
N ARG A 284 27.51 -7.50 -25.04
CA ARG A 284 28.34 -8.61 -24.54
C ARG A 284 29.80 -8.16 -24.40
N GLY A 285 30.33 -8.28 -23.19
CA GLY A 285 31.69 -7.85 -22.85
C GLY A 285 31.81 -6.37 -22.49
N GLU A 286 30.71 -5.62 -22.49
CA GLU A 286 30.64 -4.30 -21.89
C GLU A 286 30.31 -4.43 -20.40
N GLU A 287 30.90 -3.57 -19.57
CA GLU A 287 30.48 -3.34 -18.19
C GLU A 287 31.09 -2.04 -17.65
N PRO A 288 30.38 -1.29 -16.80
CA PRO A 288 30.98 -0.21 -16.03
C PRO A 288 32.15 -0.69 -15.17
N THR A 289 33.24 0.09 -15.15
CA THR A 289 34.42 -0.18 -14.31
C THR A 289 34.10 -0.03 -12.82
N ASP A 290 33.24 0.92 -12.48
CA ASP A 290 32.70 1.08 -11.15
C ASP A 290 31.59 0.05 -10.90
N ILE A 291 31.84 -0.87 -9.95
CA ILE A 291 30.91 -1.93 -9.57
C ILE A 291 29.56 -1.38 -9.11
N MET A 292 29.55 -0.18 -8.50
CA MET A 292 28.32 0.45 -8.00
C MET A 292 27.37 0.85 -9.13
N GLN A 293 27.90 1.11 -10.33
CA GLN A 293 27.10 1.54 -11.49
C GLN A 293 26.54 0.37 -12.30
N ARG A 294 27.04 -0.86 -12.09
CA ARG A 294 26.63 -2.02 -12.89
C ARG A 294 25.15 -2.36 -12.73
N GLY A 295 24.61 -2.26 -11.52
CA GLY A 295 23.17 -2.47 -11.27
C GLY A 295 22.28 -1.46 -12.00
N ARG A 296 22.65 -0.17 -11.96
CA ARG A 296 21.97 0.90 -12.71
C ARG A 296 22.03 0.65 -14.21
N TRP A 297 23.21 0.30 -14.72
CA TRP A 297 23.45 0.00 -16.12
C TRP A 297 22.64 -1.21 -16.61
N LEU A 298 22.50 -2.28 -15.82
CA LEU A 298 21.58 -3.38 -16.15
C LEU A 298 20.12 -2.91 -16.23
N GLY A 299 19.72 -1.94 -15.39
CA GLY A 299 18.43 -1.28 -15.50
C GLY A 299 18.23 -0.52 -16.81
N GLU A 300 19.29 0.11 -17.34
CA GLU A 300 19.29 0.77 -18.66
C GLU A 300 19.18 -0.24 -19.80
N ILE A 301 19.93 -1.36 -19.72
CA ILE A 301 19.82 -2.48 -20.67
C ILE A 301 18.41 -3.05 -20.66
N TYR A 302 17.80 -3.23 -19.48
CA TYR A 302 16.41 -3.66 -19.38
C TYR A 302 15.45 -2.68 -20.07
N ALA A 303 15.63 -1.37 -19.86
CA ALA A 303 14.81 -0.36 -20.50
C ALA A 303 15.01 -0.33 -22.03
N GLU A 304 16.21 -0.60 -22.52
CA GLU A 304 16.48 -0.81 -23.94
C GLU A 304 15.79 -2.06 -24.48
N ALA A 305 15.96 -3.21 -23.82
CA ALA A 305 15.31 -4.47 -24.19
C ALA A 305 13.79 -4.29 -24.34
N ASP A 306 13.19 -3.61 -23.36
CA ASP A 306 11.76 -3.32 -23.30
C ASP A 306 11.31 -2.42 -24.46
N ARG A 307 12.06 -1.36 -24.78
CA ARG A 307 11.81 -0.50 -25.96
C ARG A 307 11.90 -1.28 -27.28
N ARG A 308 12.91 -2.14 -27.42
CA ARG A 308 13.10 -2.98 -28.62
C ARG A 308 11.93 -3.95 -28.81
N LEU A 309 11.56 -4.68 -27.76
CA LEU A 309 10.50 -5.70 -27.81
C LEU A 309 9.09 -5.09 -27.97
N ARG A 310 8.85 -3.89 -27.45
CA ARG A 310 7.55 -3.23 -27.58
C ARG A 310 7.41 -2.35 -28.82
N PHE A 311 8.47 -2.17 -29.61
CA PHE A 311 8.51 -1.20 -30.69
C PHE A 311 7.30 -1.28 -31.65
N ARG A 312 6.96 -2.49 -32.15
CA ARG A 312 5.77 -2.70 -33.01
C ARG A 312 4.49 -2.23 -32.34
N ARG A 313 4.28 -2.64 -31.08
CA ARG A 313 3.08 -2.29 -30.32
C ARG A 313 2.97 -0.79 -30.09
N GLU A 314 4.07 -0.14 -29.72
CA GLU A 314 4.09 1.31 -29.46
C GLU A 314 3.78 2.13 -30.72
N ALA A 315 4.26 1.68 -31.89
CA ALA A 315 3.92 2.28 -33.17
C ALA A 315 2.45 2.08 -33.55
N LEU A 316 1.90 0.88 -33.37
CA LEU A 316 0.49 0.59 -33.63
C LEU A 316 -0.45 1.29 -32.66
N ASP A 317 -0.07 1.41 -31.39
CA ASP A 317 -0.81 2.17 -30.37
C ASP A 317 -0.87 3.66 -30.72
N LEU A 318 0.20 4.23 -31.30
CA LEU A 318 0.18 5.60 -31.81
C LEU A 318 -0.83 5.73 -32.95
N LEU A 319 -0.82 4.83 -33.93
CA LEU A 319 -1.79 4.87 -35.04
C LEU A 319 -3.24 4.75 -34.54
N LYS A 320 -3.49 3.90 -33.54
CA LYS A 320 -4.80 3.77 -32.91
C LYS A 320 -5.21 5.05 -32.17
N LEU A 321 -4.28 5.66 -31.43
CA LEU A 321 -4.52 6.93 -30.75
C LEU A 321 -4.87 8.03 -31.74
N LEU A 322 -4.12 8.17 -32.84
CA LEU A 322 -4.45 9.12 -33.91
C LEU A 322 -5.83 8.83 -34.52
N SER A 323 -6.13 7.56 -34.80
CA SER A 323 -7.44 7.17 -35.33
C SER A 323 -8.62 7.49 -34.37
N THR A 324 -8.34 7.62 -33.08
CA THR A 324 -9.36 7.87 -32.03
C THR A 324 -9.49 9.36 -31.71
N GLU A 325 -8.37 10.06 -31.60
CA GLU A 325 -8.30 11.41 -31.03
C GLU A 325 -8.06 12.51 -32.07
N ASP A 326 -7.82 12.14 -33.34
CA ASP A 326 -7.41 13.06 -34.40
C ASP A 326 -8.33 12.99 -35.63
N PRO A 327 -9.36 13.85 -35.69
CA PRO A 327 -10.28 13.89 -36.83
C PRO A 327 -9.59 14.33 -38.12
N VAL A 328 -8.53 15.15 -38.03
CA VAL A 328 -7.79 15.63 -39.20
C VAL A 328 -7.01 14.47 -39.82
N PHE A 329 -6.37 13.64 -38.98
CA PHE A 329 -5.75 12.40 -39.40
C PHE A 329 -6.75 11.45 -40.08
N VAL A 330 -7.93 11.24 -39.47
CA VAL A 330 -8.98 10.38 -40.04
C VAL A 330 -9.48 10.92 -41.38
N LEU A 331 -9.69 12.24 -41.52
CA LEU A 331 -10.07 12.86 -42.79
C LEU A 331 -8.98 12.75 -43.87
N ALA A 332 -7.71 12.71 -43.45
CA ALA A 332 -6.57 12.58 -44.35
C ALA A 332 -6.31 11.14 -44.80
N ILE A 333 -6.92 10.12 -44.17
CA ILE A 333 -6.55 8.71 -44.35
C ILE A 333 -6.61 8.24 -45.80
N ASP A 334 -7.66 8.60 -46.54
CA ASP A 334 -7.83 8.20 -47.95
C ASP A 334 -6.70 8.74 -48.84
N ARG A 335 -6.31 10.02 -48.65
CA ARG A 335 -5.18 10.62 -49.34
C ARG A 335 -3.86 9.95 -48.96
N MET A 336 -3.68 9.64 -47.69
CA MET A 336 -2.46 9.00 -47.17
C MET A 336 -2.31 7.58 -47.74
N LEU A 337 -3.38 6.80 -47.75
CA LEU A 337 -3.37 5.44 -48.28
C LEU A 337 -3.18 5.43 -49.80
N LYS A 338 -3.69 6.42 -50.54
CA LYS A 338 -3.34 6.60 -51.97
C LYS A 338 -1.84 6.77 -52.19
N LYS A 339 -1.14 7.54 -51.33
CA LYS A 339 0.33 7.63 -51.39
C LYS A 339 0.99 6.27 -51.10
N LEU A 340 0.42 5.46 -50.21
CA LEU A 340 0.91 4.13 -49.88
C LEU A 340 0.77 3.14 -51.06
N VAL A 341 -0.31 3.23 -51.86
CA VAL A 341 -0.44 2.49 -53.14
C VAL A 341 0.77 2.77 -54.06
N HIS A 342 1.19 4.03 -54.18
CA HIS A 342 2.32 4.42 -55.03
C HIS A 342 3.65 3.87 -54.52
N LYS A 343 3.73 3.46 -53.25
CA LYS A 343 4.84 2.74 -52.64
C LYS A 343 4.71 1.21 -52.73
N GLN A 344 3.89 0.72 -53.67
CA GLN A 344 3.69 -0.71 -53.97
C GLN A 344 3.16 -1.54 -52.79
N ALA A 345 2.36 -0.94 -51.91
CA ALA A 345 1.67 -1.68 -50.86
C ALA A 345 0.51 -2.50 -51.43
N ASP A 346 0.28 -3.68 -50.84
CA ASP A 346 -0.79 -4.59 -51.23
C ASP A 346 -2.17 -3.94 -51.04
N GLY A 347 -3.08 -4.18 -51.99
CA GLY A 347 -4.41 -3.58 -51.98
C GLY A 347 -5.27 -4.04 -50.79
N GLU A 348 -5.08 -5.27 -50.31
CA GLU A 348 -5.80 -5.78 -49.14
C GLU A 348 -5.26 -5.17 -47.84
N ASP A 349 -3.95 -4.98 -47.71
CA ASP A 349 -3.35 -4.29 -46.56
C ASP A 349 -3.82 -2.83 -46.48
N ILE A 350 -3.94 -2.16 -47.64
CA ILE A 350 -4.49 -0.81 -47.71
C ILE A 350 -5.95 -0.76 -47.28
N ALA A 351 -6.78 -1.68 -47.78
CA ALA A 351 -8.19 -1.77 -47.37
C ALA A 351 -8.33 -2.10 -45.88
N TYR A 352 -7.45 -2.95 -45.35
CA TYR A 352 -7.39 -3.29 -43.94
C TYR A 352 -7.07 -2.07 -43.07
N LEU A 353 -6.01 -1.33 -43.39
CA LEU A 353 -5.62 -0.13 -42.66
C LEU A 353 -6.74 0.93 -42.70
N LEU A 354 -7.38 1.14 -43.86
CA LEU A 354 -8.52 2.05 -44.00
C LEU A 354 -9.65 1.70 -43.03
N GLY A 355 -10.06 0.42 -43.01
CA GLY A 355 -11.13 -0.07 -42.16
C GLY A 355 -10.80 0.08 -40.67
N ARG A 356 -9.56 -0.25 -40.26
CA ARG A 356 -9.13 -0.10 -38.87
C ARG A 356 -9.11 1.36 -38.42
N THR A 357 -8.60 2.28 -39.25
CA THR A 357 -8.54 3.71 -38.92
C THR A 357 -9.92 4.36 -38.85
N ILE A 358 -10.81 4.12 -39.82
CA ILE A 358 -12.17 4.73 -39.82
C ILE A 358 -12.98 4.33 -38.58
N HIS A 359 -12.82 3.07 -38.13
CA HIS A 359 -13.57 2.54 -37.00
C HIS A 359 -12.82 2.64 -35.67
N ALA A 360 -11.67 3.34 -35.63
CA ALA A 360 -10.79 3.44 -34.46
C ALA A 360 -10.47 2.07 -33.81
N GLN A 361 -10.30 1.05 -34.65
CA GLN A 361 -10.00 -0.31 -34.21
C GLN A 361 -8.50 -0.57 -34.15
N GLU A 362 -8.11 -1.51 -33.30
CA GLU A 362 -6.73 -1.97 -33.19
C GLU A 362 -6.26 -2.61 -34.51
N ILE A 363 -5.09 -2.17 -34.98
CA ILE A 363 -4.36 -2.76 -36.10
C ILE A 363 -3.59 -3.95 -35.54
N LYS A 364 -3.82 -5.15 -36.10
CA LYS A 364 -3.11 -6.36 -35.71
C LYS A 364 -2.05 -6.68 -36.76
N SER A 365 -0.79 -6.73 -36.35
CA SER A 365 0.34 -6.91 -37.27
C SER A 365 0.33 -8.26 -37.99
N ASP A 366 -0.18 -9.30 -37.33
CA ASP A 366 -0.33 -10.65 -37.87
C ASP A 366 -1.38 -10.76 -39.00
N GLN A 367 -2.22 -9.73 -39.18
CA GLN A 367 -3.20 -9.66 -40.26
C GLN A 367 -2.70 -8.90 -41.50
N LEU A 368 -1.51 -8.30 -41.42
CA LEU A 368 -0.88 -7.64 -42.56
C LEU A 368 -0.18 -8.68 -43.43
N ARG A 369 -0.37 -8.60 -44.73
CA ARG A 369 0.21 -9.52 -45.72
C ARG A 369 1.67 -9.17 -45.99
N GLN A 370 2.01 -7.88 -45.97
CA GLN A 370 3.38 -7.40 -46.13
C GLN A 370 3.90 -6.83 -44.80
N ASP A 371 4.97 -7.43 -44.28
CA ASP A 371 5.56 -7.02 -42.99
C ASP A 371 6.07 -5.57 -43.01
N ASP A 372 6.52 -5.08 -44.17
CA ASP A 372 7.06 -3.73 -44.35
C ASP A 372 5.99 -2.65 -44.67
N VAL A 373 4.69 -3.00 -44.68
CA VAL A 373 3.63 -2.03 -45.04
C VAL A 373 3.56 -0.87 -44.05
N ILE A 374 3.71 -1.14 -42.75
CA ILE A 374 3.74 -0.10 -41.72
C ILE A 374 4.99 0.76 -41.86
N VAL A 375 6.15 0.15 -42.15
CA VAL A 375 7.41 0.87 -42.42
C VAL A 375 7.24 1.85 -43.58
N ARG A 376 6.60 1.42 -44.68
CA ARG A 376 6.31 2.29 -45.84
C ARG A 376 5.25 3.36 -45.56
N TYR A 377 4.31 3.06 -44.67
CA TYR A 377 3.25 3.98 -44.24
C TYR A 377 3.76 5.06 -43.27
N TRP A 378 4.76 4.73 -42.44
CA TRP A 378 5.24 5.60 -41.37
C TRP A 378 5.66 7.00 -41.83
N PRO A 379 6.45 7.18 -42.92
CA PRO A 379 6.79 8.51 -43.42
C PRO A 379 5.57 9.33 -43.87
N ILE A 380 4.54 8.67 -44.40
CA ILE A 380 3.30 9.32 -44.84
C ILE A 380 2.53 9.87 -43.64
N VAL A 381 2.49 9.11 -42.54
CA VAL A 381 1.96 9.56 -41.25
C VAL A 381 2.72 10.78 -40.75
N GLY A 382 4.06 10.75 -40.80
CA GLY A 382 4.88 11.88 -40.36
C GLY A 382 4.67 13.15 -41.18
N GLU A 383 4.47 13.05 -42.50
CA GLU A 383 4.09 14.20 -43.33
C GLU A 383 2.77 14.82 -42.85
N GLN A 384 1.77 13.99 -42.52
CA GLN A 384 0.48 14.45 -42.03
C GLN A 384 0.59 15.15 -40.67
N LEU A 385 1.34 14.58 -39.73
CA LEU A 385 1.51 15.15 -38.39
C LEU A 385 2.26 16.48 -38.40
N ARG A 386 3.25 16.65 -39.30
CA ARG A 386 3.95 17.94 -39.45
C ARG A 386 3.01 19.03 -39.98
N LEU A 387 2.18 18.72 -40.96
CA LEU A 387 1.20 19.67 -41.48
C LEU A 387 0.25 20.15 -40.39
N GLU A 388 -0.19 19.26 -39.51
CA GLU A 388 -1.07 19.59 -38.39
C GLU A 388 -0.36 20.35 -37.27
N ALA A 389 0.91 20.05 -36.99
CA ALA A 389 1.70 20.79 -36.00
C ALA A 389 2.02 22.22 -36.45
N ASP A 390 2.27 22.42 -37.76
CA ASP A 390 2.61 23.72 -38.35
C ASP A 390 1.38 24.65 -38.45
N ASP A 391 0.19 24.10 -38.73
CA ASP A 391 -1.08 24.83 -38.81
C ASP A 391 -2.20 24.07 -38.09
N PRO A 392 -2.22 24.14 -36.74
CA PRO A 392 -3.19 23.38 -35.95
C PRO A 392 -4.60 23.91 -36.21
N THR A 393 -5.43 23.08 -36.85
CA THR A 393 -6.81 23.44 -37.15
C THR A 393 -7.58 23.63 -35.82
N PRO A 394 -8.24 24.78 -35.59
CA PRO A 394 -9.01 25.00 -34.38
C PRO A 394 -10.11 23.95 -34.25
N ARG A 395 -10.04 23.12 -33.20
CA ARG A 395 -11.03 22.08 -32.98
C ARG A 395 -12.31 22.71 -32.45
N VAL A 396 -13.44 22.42 -33.09
CA VAL A 396 -14.76 22.69 -32.51
C VAL A 396 -14.99 21.58 -31.48
N VAL A 397 -14.91 21.90 -30.20
CA VAL A 397 -15.21 20.94 -29.13
C VAL A 397 -16.72 20.72 -29.13
N GLU A 398 -17.17 19.58 -29.67
CA GLU A 398 -18.56 19.14 -29.53
C GLU A 398 -18.83 18.72 -28.07
N GLU A 399 -19.94 19.20 -27.51
CA GLU A 399 -20.33 18.95 -26.12
C GLU A 399 -20.48 17.44 -25.87
N GLY A 400 -19.64 16.88 -24.99
CA GLY A 400 -19.65 15.46 -24.63
C GLY A 400 -18.55 14.59 -25.26
N GLN A 401 -17.71 15.11 -26.17
CA GLN A 401 -16.52 14.38 -26.61
C GLN A 401 -15.36 14.55 -25.60
N PRO A 402 -14.64 13.47 -25.25
CA PRO A 402 -13.49 13.55 -24.35
C PRO A 402 -12.37 14.39 -24.99
N GLU A 403 -11.70 15.20 -24.17
CA GLU A 403 -10.53 15.95 -24.65
C GLU A 403 -9.41 15.00 -25.08
N PRO A 404 -8.69 15.33 -26.17
CA PRO A 404 -7.57 14.53 -26.63
C PRO A 404 -6.47 14.51 -25.56
N THR A 405 -5.82 13.37 -25.42
CA THR A 405 -4.79 13.15 -24.39
C THR A 405 -3.43 13.72 -24.77
N MET A 406 -3.23 14.09 -26.05
CA MET A 406 -1.99 14.67 -26.58
C MET A 406 -2.28 15.81 -27.56
N THR A 407 -1.50 16.87 -27.48
CA THR A 407 -1.47 17.97 -28.46
C THR A 407 -0.85 17.52 -29.80
N PRO A 408 -1.10 18.24 -30.91
CA PRO A 408 -0.46 17.95 -32.20
C PRO A 408 1.08 17.90 -32.13
N ALA A 409 1.69 18.81 -31.38
CA ALA A 409 3.14 18.84 -31.19
C ALA A 409 3.66 17.60 -30.44
N GLU A 410 2.96 17.15 -29.39
CA GLU A 410 3.32 15.95 -28.65
C GLU A 410 3.15 14.67 -29.50
N ARG A 411 2.11 14.62 -30.35
CA ARG A 411 1.91 13.51 -31.31
C ARG A 411 3.05 13.43 -32.31
N LEU A 412 3.46 14.57 -32.87
CA LEU A 412 4.61 14.65 -33.77
C LEU A 412 5.90 14.20 -33.06
N ALA A 413 6.18 14.71 -31.85
CA ALA A 413 7.36 14.32 -31.09
C ALA A 413 7.40 12.81 -30.80
N ARG A 414 6.24 12.20 -30.48
CA ARG A 414 6.14 10.75 -30.27
C ARG A 414 6.37 9.97 -31.57
N TRP A 415 5.84 10.44 -32.69
CA TRP A 415 6.11 9.85 -34.00
C TRP A 415 7.60 9.93 -34.35
N GLU A 416 8.25 11.09 -34.13
CA GLU A 416 9.67 11.30 -34.41
C GLU A 416 10.56 10.37 -33.59
N ALA A 417 10.26 10.18 -32.31
CA ALA A 417 11.00 9.26 -31.44
C ALA A 417 10.98 7.80 -31.96
N LEU A 418 9.83 7.36 -32.49
CA LEU A 418 9.69 6.03 -33.09
C LEU A 418 10.31 5.97 -34.50
N ALA A 419 10.24 7.05 -35.26
CA ALA A 419 10.75 7.12 -36.63
C ALA A 419 12.25 6.82 -36.73
N VAL A 420 13.04 7.17 -35.69
CA VAL A 420 14.49 6.91 -35.62
C VAL A 420 14.83 5.45 -35.89
N ASN A 421 14.02 4.52 -35.39
CA ASN A 421 14.31 3.08 -35.45
C ASN A 421 13.30 2.30 -36.30
N MET A 422 12.41 2.96 -37.04
CA MET A 422 11.32 2.28 -37.76
C MET A 422 11.83 1.26 -38.78
N ASP A 423 12.79 1.66 -39.61
CA ASP A 423 13.34 0.80 -40.66
C ASP A 423 14.16 -0.37 -40.10
N GLU A 424 14.80 -0.18 -38.94
CA GLU A 424 15.69 -1.18 -38.35
C GLU A 424 14.98 -2.15 -37.40
N TRP A 425 14.10 -1.65 -36.53
CA TRP A 425 13.56 -2.44 -35.43
C TRP A 425 12.25 -3.13 -35.79
N TRP A 426 11.42 -2.54 -36.66
CA TRP A 426 10.09 -3.08 -36.98
C TRP A 426 10.16 -4.56 -37.41
N GLY A 427 10.99 -4.89 -38.39
CA GLY A 427 11.11 -6.27 -38.91
C GLY A 427 11.78 -7.25 -37.93
N GLN A 428 12.41 -6.76 -36.87
CA GLN A 428 13.20 -7.60 -35.96
C GLN A 428 12.42 -8.05 -34.72
N VAL A 429 11.35 -7.34 -34.34
CA VAL A 429 10.64 -7.58 -33.07
C VAL A 429 10.19 -9.02 -32.90
N GLU A 430 9.62 -9.66 -33.94
CA GLU A 430 9.18 -11.06 -33.84
C GLU A 430 10.35 -12.03 -33.60
N GLY A 431 11.48 -11.79 -34.29
CA GLY A 431 12.71 -12.55 -34.07
C GLY A 431 13.23 -12.37 -32.65
N TRP A 432 13.24 -11.13 -32.15
CA TRP A 432 13.65 -10.81 -30.79
C TRP A 432 12.74 -11.45 -29.73
N GLU A 433 11.42 -11.47 -29.93
CA GLU A 433 10.51 -12.16 -29.01
C GLU A 433 10.77 -13.68 -28.98
N ALA A 434 11.10 -14.29 -30.12
CA ALA A 434 11.50 -15.69 -30.19
C ALA A 434 12.86 -15.94 -29.50
N GLU A 435 13.84 -15.06 -29.69
CA GLU A 435 15.15 -15.13 -29.02
C GLU A 435 15.02 -14.99 -27.48
N VAL A 436 14.16 -14.10 -26.99
CA VAL A 436 13.86 -13.98 -25.55
C VAL A 436 13.24 -15.26 -25.00
N LYS A 437 12.36 -15.91 -25.76
CA LYS A 437 11.78 -17.21 -25.38
C LYS A 437 12.85 -18.30 -25.30
N GLU A 438 13.75 -18.38 -26.28
CA GLU A 438 14.89 -19.31 -26.23
C GLU A 438 15.81 -19.00 -25.04
N THR A 439 16.06 -17.72 -24.76
CA THR A 439 16.86 -17.29 -23.60
C THR A 439 16.26 -17.79 -22.29
N PHE A 440 14.93 -17.77 -22.16
CA PHE A 440 14.28 -18.36 -20.99
C PHE A 440 14.47 -19.88 -20.93
N GLN A 441 14.37 -20.58 -22.05
CA GLN A 441 14.59 -22.03 -22.11
C GLN A 441 16.03 -22.42 -21.74
N ARG A 442 17.03 -21.61 -22.11
CA ARG A 442 18.42 -21.80 -21.68
C ARG A 442 18.56 -21.74 -20.15
N TRP A 443 17.85 -20.82 -19.50
CA TRP A 443 17.77 -20.76 -18.03
C TRP A 443 17.08 -21.99 -17.44
N GLU A 444 15.96 -22.44 -18.02
CA GLU A 444 15.22 -23.62 -17.53
C GLU A 444 16.05 -24.90 -17.65
N ARG A 445 16.81 -25.04 -18.76
CA ARG A 445 17.77 -26.14 -18.96
C ARG A 445 19.00 -26.04 -18.06
N LYS A 446 19.14 -24.95 -17.28
CA LYS A 446 20.29 -24.64 -16.42
C LYS A 446 21.61 -24.74 -17.19
N GLU A 447 21.65 -24.14 -18.38
CA GLU A 447 22.88 -24.10 -19.18
C GLU A 447 24.02 -23.43 -18.39
N PRO A 448 25.16 -24.11 -18.17
CA PRO A 448 26.18 -23.63 -17.22
C PRO A 448 26.69 -22.21 -17.51
N GLU A 449 26.95 -21.89 -18.79
CA GLU A 449 27.42 -20.55 -19.17
C GLU A 449 26.36 -19.47 -18.92
N PHE A 450 25.09 -19.79 -19.18
CA PHE A 450 23.99 -18.84 -18.98
C PHE A 450 23.67 -18.64 -17.50
N VAL A 451 23.72 -19.71 -16.70
CA VAL A 451 23.55 -19.62 -15.24
C VAL A 451 24.67 -18.79 -14.62
N ALA A 452 25.92 -19.00 -15.05
CA ALA A 452 27.05 -18.21 -14.58
C ALA A 452 26.88 -16.71 -14.90
N LEU A 453 26.44 -16.39 -16.12
CA LEU A 453 26.12 -15.02 -16.51
C LEU A 453 25.00 -14.44 -15.62
N TRP A 454 23.92 -15.18 -15.42
CA TRP A 454 22.81 -14.77 -14.57
C TRP A 454 23.24 -14.51 -13.12
N GLU A 455 24.07 -15.38 -12.53
CA GLU A 455 24.61 -15.22 -11.17
C GLU A 455 25.48 -13.96 -11.06
N GLU A 456 26.34 -13.73 -12.05
CA GLU A 456 27.22 -12.56 -12.13
C GLU A 456 26.43 -11.25 -12.21
N THR A 457 25.49 -11.14 -13.15
CA THR A 457 24.69 -9.92 -13.34
C THR A 457 23.66 -9.72 -12.23
N ARG A 458 23.15 -10.80 -11.63
CA ARG A 458 22.38 -10.76 -10.38
C ARG A 458 23.22 -10.11 -9.29
N GLU A 459 24.46 -10.53 -9.09
CA GLU A 459 25.32 -9.97 -8.06
C GLU A 459 25.66 -8.49 -8.31
N TRP A 460 25.83 -8.07 -9.58
CA TRP A 460 25.96 -6.64 -9.92
C TRP A 460 24.76 -5.81 -9.44
N SER A 461 23.54 -6.33 -9.60
CA SER A 461 22.34 -5.68 -9.08
C SER A 461 22.36 -5.66 -7.54
N MET A 462 22.70 -6.78 -6.91
CA MET A 462 22.68 -6.93 -5.46
C MET A 462 23.67 -6.02 -4.74
N VAL A 463 24.83 -5.73 -5.33
CA VAL A 463 25.79 -4.74 -4.80
C VAL A 463 25.13 -3.36 -4.64
N GLY A 464 24.44 -2.88 -5.67
CA GLY A 464 23.72 -1.61 -5.63
C GLY A 464 22.56 -1.65 -4.63
N LEU A 465 21.77 -2.73 -4.62
CA LEU A 465 20.65 -2.87 -3.68
C LEU A 465 21.11 -2.83 -2.22
N ARG A 466 22.12 -3.62 -1.84
CA ARG A 466 22.67 -3.63 -0.48
C ARG A 466 23.16 -2.24 -0.04
N HIS A 467 23.75 -1.48 -0.95
CA HIS A 467 24.17 -0.11 -0.66
C HIS A 467 22.96 0.82 -0.40
N ILE A 468 21.91 0.73 -1.22
CA ILE A 468 20.68 1.51 -1.02
C ILE A 468 20.05 1.23 0.35
N PHE A 469 19.92 -0.04 0.72
CA PHE A 469 19.37 -0.42 2.04
C PHE A 469 20.24 0.10 3.19
N ALA A 470 21.55 -0.11 3.12
CA ALA A 470 22.47 0.38 4.14
C ALA A 470 22.44 1.92 4.28
N GLU A 471 22.32 2.65 3.17
CA GLU A 471 22.20 4.10 3.16
C GLU A 471 20.92 4.59 3.86
N LEU A 472 19.82 3.85 3.69
CA LEU A 472 18.53 4.12 4.33
C LEU A 472 18.46 3.65 5.80
N GLY A 473 19.58 3.16 6.35
CA GLY A 473 19.67 2.67 7.72
C GLY A 473 18.99 1.31 7.93
N ASP A 474 18.84 0.54 6.86
CA ASP A 474 18.21 -0.78 6.87
C ASP A 474 19.26 -1.88 6.86
N ASP A 475 19.27 -2.69 7.93
CA ASP A 475 20.18 -3.82 8.10
C ASP A 475 19.43 -5.13 7.80
N ILE A 476 19.18 -5.38 6.51
CA ILE A 476 18.54 -6.60 6.04
C ILE A 476 19.40 -7.81 6.39
N GLN A 477 18.90 -8.65 7.30
CA GLN A 477 19.57 -9.87 7.76
C GLN A 477 19.32 -11.04 6.81
N HIS A 478 18.14 -11.10 6.18
CA HIS A 478 17.73 -12.22 5.34
C HIS A 478 17.36 -11.77 3.93
N TRP A 479 18.04 -12.36 2.94
CA TRP A 479 17.86 -12.04 1.53
C TRP A 479 17.31 -13.26 0.80
N PHE A 480 15.99 -13.35 0.74
CA PHE A 480 15.30 -14.40 0.00
C PHE A 480 15.27 -14.09 -1.49
N THR A 481 15.17 -15.10 -2.33
CA THR A 481 15.04 -14.92 -3.79
C THR A 481 13.96 -15.78 -4.42
N GLU A 482 13.31 -15.27 -5.46
CA GLU A 482 12.28 -16.04 -6.19
C GLU A 482 12.81 -17.37 -6.75
N SER A 483 14.07 -17.37 -7.19
CA SER A 483 14.74 -18.55 -7.75
C SER A 483 14.92 -19.69 -6.73
N GLU A 484 15.05 -19.40 -5.43
CA GLU A 484 15.33 -20.42 -4.41
C GLU A 484 14.06 -21.19 -3.97
N VAL A 485 12.89 -20.58 -4.13
CA VAL A 485 11.60 -21.13 -3.67
C VAL A 485 10.76 -21.75 -4.79
N GLU A 486 11.26 -21.75 -6.03
CA GLU A 486 10.53 -22.29 -7.18
C GLU A 486 10.27 -23.80 -7.04
N GLU A 487 11.33 -24.60 -6.87
CA GLU A 487 11.23 -26.06 -6.71
C GLU A 487 10.55 -26.48 -5.40
N PRO A 488 10.87 -25.88 -4.24
CA PRO A 488 10.11 -26.11 -3.01
C PRO A 488 8.61 -25.81 -3.17
N GLY A 489 8.25 -24.76 -3.93
CA GLY A 489 6.88 -24.42 -4.24
C GLY A 489 6.19 -25.48 -5.08
N ARG A 490 6.84 -26.00 -6.13
CA ARG A 490 6.32 -27.14 -6.92
C ARG A 490 6.05 -28.36 -6.05
N ALA A 491 6.95 -28.67 -5.12
CA ALA A 491 6.78 -29.79 -4.20
C ALA A 491 5.56 -29.61 -3.27
N ILE A 492 5.29 -28.39 -2.77
CA ILE A 492 4.08 -28.09 -2.00
C ILE A 492 2.83 -28.31 -2.86
N VAL A 493 2.81 -27.81 -4.09
CA VAL A 493 1.65 -27.98 -4.98
C VAL A 493 1.36 -29.46 -5.24
N GLN A 494 2.39 -30.28 -5.42
CA GLN A 494 2.24 -31.72 -5.59
C GLN A 494 1.66 -32.40 -4.34
N ASP A 495 2.09 -32.02 -3.14
CA ASP A 495 1.51 -32.49 -1.87
C ASP A 495 0.04 -32.09 -1.73
N LEU A 496 -0.30 -30.84 -2.04
CA LEU A 496 -1.68 -30.34 -1.98
C LEU A 496 -2.61 -31.13 -2.92
N LEU A 497 -2.14 -31.45 -4.13
CA LEU A 497 -2.88 -32.29 -5.09
C LEU A 497 -3.03 -33.72 -4.58
N ALA A 498 -1.95 -34.32 -4.06
CA ALA A 498 -1.97 -35.69 -3.54
C ALA A 498 -2.92 -35.86 -2.34
N ARG A 499 -3.07 -34.81 -1.52
CA ARG A 499 -3.95 -34.78 -0.35
C ARG A 499 -5.38 -34.34 -0.68
N GLY A 500 -5.67 -34.03 -1.95
CA GLY A 500 -6.98 -33.56 -2.39
C GLY A 500 -7.37 -32.17 -1.86
N ILE A 501 -6.40 -31.40 -1.38
CA ILE A 501 -6.59 -30.00 -0.95
C ILE A 501 -6.65 -29.10 -2.19
N ALA A 502 -5.75 -29.32 -3.14
CA ALA A 502 -5.81 -28.73 -4.47
C ALA A 502 -6.48 -29.67 -5.47
N GLU A 503 -7.02 -29.11 -6.55
CA GLU A 503 -7.59 -29.83 -7.68
C GLU A 503 -7.26 -29.15 -9.01
N VAL A 504 -7.46 -29.86 -10.12
CA VAL A 504 -7.30 -29.27 -11.46
C VAL A 504 -8.67 -28.82 -11.96
N SER A 505 -8.86 -27.51 -12.10
CA SER A 505 -10.06 -26.88 -12.65
C SER A 505 -9.71 -26.18 -13.96
N ASP A 506 -10.39 -26.52 -15.06
CA ASP A 506 -10.10 -25.97 -16.40
C ASP A 506 -8.63 -26.08 -16.82
N GLY A 507 -7.98 -27.17 -16.42
CA GLY A 507 -6.56 -27.43 -16.69
C GLY A 507 -5.59 -26.66 -15.77
N LEU A 508 -6.08 -25.87 -14.82
CA LEU A 508 -5.28 -25.12 -13.86
C LEU A 508 -5.33 -25.78 -12.47
N PRO A 509 -4.17 -26.10 -11.86
CA PRO A 509 -4.12 -26.46 -10.45
C PRO A 509 -4.54 -25.27 -9.57
N VAL A 510 -5.60 -25.47 -8.78
CA VAL A 510 -6.23 -24.45 -7.93
C VAL A 510 -6.56 -25.00 -6.54
N VAL A 511 -6.71 -24.11 -5.56
CA VAL A 511 -7.34 -24.41 -4.27
C VAL A 511 -8.63 -23.59 -4.16
N LYS A 512 -9.77 -24.27 -4.03
CA LYS A 512 -11.08 -23.64 -3.80
C LYS A 512 -11.30 -23.46 -2.30
N ILE A 513 -10.73 -22.40 -1.73
CA ILE A 513 -10.55 -22.26 -0.27
C ILE A 513 -11.89 -22.20 0.47
N ASP A 514 -12.86 -21.42 -0.04
CA ASP A 514 -14.19 -21.31 0.58
C ASP A 514 -14.93 -22.65 0.62
N GLU A 515 -14.84 -23.45 -0.45
CA GLU A 515 -15.44 -24.79 -0.53
C GLU A 515 -14.79 -25.75 0.47
N LYS A 516 -13.45 -25.69 0.63
CA LYS A 516 -12.72 -26.51 1.62
C LYS A 516 -13.06 -26.15 3.07
N LEU A 517 -13.40 -24.89 3.32
CA LEU A 517 -13.78 -24.40 4.65
C LEU A 517 -15.30 -24.49 4.91
N GLY A 518 -16.11 -24.79 3.90
CA GLY A 518 -17.57 -24.84 4.01
C GLY A 518 -18.21 -23.46 4.22
N LEU A 519 -17.63 -22.40 3.66
CA LEU A 519 -18.14 -21.04 3.78
C LEU A 519 -19.29 -20.80 2.79
N GLU A 520 -20.43 -20.30 3.30
CA GLU A 520 -21.60 -19.96 2.47
C GLU A 520 -21.44 -18.63 1.72
N GLN A 521 -20.58 -17.74 2.23
CA GLN A 521 -20.28 -16.44 1.63
C GLN A 521 -18.85 -16.43 1.08
N GLU A 522 -18.68 -15.88 -0.11
CA GLU A 522 -17.34 -15.72 -0.71
C GLU A 522 -16.46 -14.88 0.20
N THR A 523 -15.38 -15.48 0.67
CA THR A 523 -14.41 -14.83 1.55
C THR A 523 -13.02 -14.91 0.92
N TYR A 524 -12.51 -16.12 0.70
CA TYR A 524 -11.19 -16.38 0.15
C TYR A 524 -11.23 -16.76 -1.33
N ARG A 525 -12.35 -17.24 -1.87
CA ARG A 525 -12.50 -17.66 -3.27
C ARG A 525 -11.49 -18.76 -3.66
N THR A 526 -11.18 -18.84 -4.96
CA THR A 526 -10.26 -19.82 -5.55
C THR A 526 -8.89 -19.19 -5.79
N LEU A 527 -7.83 -19.86 -5.34
CA LEU A 527 -6.43 -19.47 -5.59
C LEU A 527 -5.80 -20.41 -6.63
N PRO A 528 -5.40 -19.91 -7.82
CA PRO A 528 -4.51 -20.64 -8.72
C PRO A 528 -3.13 -20.79 -8.09
N ILE A 529 -2.60 -22.02 -8.08
CA ILE A 529 -1.31 -22.36 -7.47
C ILE A 529 -0.29 -22.89 -8.47
N LEU A 530 -0.67 -23.08 -9.73
CA LEU A 530 0.23 -23.40 -10.83
C LEU A 530 -0.42 -23.01 -12.17
N ARG A 531 0.39 -22.75 -13.20
CA ARG A 531 -0.10 -22.69 -14.59
C ARG A 531 -0.42 -24.09 -15.11
N SER A 532 -1.21 -24.17 -16.18
CA SER A 532 -1.58 -25.42 -16.84
C SER A 532 -0.40 -26.13 -17.51
N ASP A 533 0.61 -25.36 -17.92
CA ASP A 533 1.89 -25.87 -18.47
C ASP A 533 2.88 -26.29 -17.37
N GLY A 534 2.50 -26.19 -16.10
CA GLY A 534 3.34 -26.52 -14.95
C GLY A 534 4.24 -25.37 -14.49
N THR A 535 4.23 -24.20 -15.13
CA THR A 535 5.01 -23.04 -14.69
C THR A 535 4.54 -22.54 -13.31
N THR A 536 5.48 -22.21 -12.42
CA THR A 536 5.17 -21.65 -11.10
C THR A 536 4.54 -20.27 -11.17
N LEU A 537 3.61 -20.00 -10.26
CA LEU A 537 3.02 -18.69 -10.01
C LEU A 537 3.65 -18.06 -8.76
N TYR A 538 3.36 -16.79 -8.49
CA TYR A 538 3.73 -16.15 -7.23
C TYR A 538 3.15 -16.90 -6.03
N SER A 539 1.90 -17.36 -6.12
CA SER A 539 1.26 -18.20 -5.10
C SER A 539 2.07 -19.46 -4.81
N THR A 540 2.62 -20.12 -5.85
CA THR A 540 3.47 -21.30 -5.69
C THR A 540 4.71 -20.99 -4.84
N LYS A 541 5.36 -19.86 -5.14
CA LYS A 541 6.61 -19.44 -4.50
C LYS A 541 6.36 -18.94 -3.08
N ASP A 542 5.29 -18.18 -2.85
CA ASP A 542 4.99 -17.59 -1.55
C ASP A 542 4.49 -18.61 -0.54
N LEU A 543 3.84 -19.70 -0.99
CA LEU A 543 3.57 -20.87 -0.14
C LEU A 543 4.89 -21.46 0.40
N ALA A 544 5.90 -21.61 -0.45
CA ALA A 544 7.20 -22.12 -0.06
C ALA A 544 7.98 -21.13 0.82
N LEU A 545 8.01 -19.85 0.45
CA LEU A 545 8.70 -18.83 1.21
C LEU A 545 8.10 -18.66 2.62
N THR A 546 6.76 -18.64 2.72
CA THR A 546 6.09 -18.56 4.03
C THR A 546 6.53 -19.71 4.92
N ARG A 547 6.45 -20.96 4.43
CA ARG A 547 6.88 -22.13 5.20
C ARG A 547 8.36 -22.07 5.57
N LYS A 548 9.23 -21.70 4.62
CA LYS A 548 10.69 -21.54 4.80
C LYS A 548 11.03 -20.62 5.96
N LYS A 549 10.39 -19.46 6.08
CA LYS A 549 10.65 -18.49 7.16
C LYS A 549 10.46 -19.10 8.56
N TYR A 550 9.39 -19.87 8.73
CA TYR A 550 9.09 -20.51 10.01
C TYR A 550 9.99 -21.72 10.29
N GLU A 551 10.23 -22.56 9.29
CA GLU A 551 10.99 -23.82 9.45
C GLU A 551 12.50 -23.58 9.58
N ASP A 552 13.07 -22.73 8.73
CA ASP A 552 14.53 -22.55 8.65
C ASP A 552 15.04 -21.54 9.68
N TYR A 553 14.23 -20.52 10.01
CA TYR A 553 14.67 -19.40 10.86
C TYR A 553 14.05 -19.43 12.26
N GLY A 554 13.05 -20.28 12.49
CA GLY A 554 12.39 -20.39 13.79
C GLY A 554 11.64 -19.13 14.19
N VAL A 555 11.07 -18.43 13.20
CA VAL A 555 10.23 -17.25 13.40
C VAL A 555 8.93 -17.66 14.12
N ASP A 556 8.43 -16.78 14.98
CA ASP A 556 7.13 -16.93 15.63
C ASP A 556 6.06 -16.08 14.91
N ILE A 557 6.43 -14.89 14.44
CA ILE A 557 5.55 -13.97 13.71
C ILE A 557 6.23 -13.50 12.42
N SER A 558 5.58 -13.69 11.27
CA SER A 558 6.10 -13.21 9.96
C SER A 558 5.24 -12.06 9.44
N ILE A 559 5.78 -10.85 9.42
CA ILE A 559 5.11 -9.66 8.89
C ILE A 559 5.53 -9.43 7.44
N TRP A 560 4.56 -9.31 6.54
CA TRP A 560 4.73 -9.05 5.11
C TRP A 560 4.28 -7.64 4.79
N VAL A 561 5.23 -6.74 4.54
CA VAL A 561 4.94 -5.34 4.21
C VAL A 561 4.74 -5.20 2.70
N VAL A 562 3.49 -5.29 2.25
CA VAL A 562 3.13 -5.36 0.83
C VAL A 562 1.91 -4.49 0.54
N ASP A 563 1.77 -4.02 -0.70
CA ASP A 563 0.66 -3.15 -1.13
C ASP A 563 -0.72 -3.73 -0.77
N VAL A 564 -1.63 -2.88 -0.28
CA VAL A 564 -2.98 -3.27 0.19
C VAL A 564 -3.83 -3.97 -0.87
N ARG A 565 -3.55 -3.74 -2.17
CA ARG A 565 -4.24 -4.44 -3.26
C ARG A 565 -3.99 -5.95 -3.27
N GLN A 566 -3.00 -6.43 -2.52
CA GLN A 566 -2.66 -7.85 -2.39
C GLN A 566 -3.22 -8.50 -1.12
N SER A 567 -4.08 -7.82 -0.34
CA SER A 567 -4.60 -8.37 0.93
C SER A 567 -5.31 -9.71 0.76
N LEU A 568 -6.28 -9.81 -0.17
CA LEU A 568 -6.95 -11.09 -0.44
C LEU A 568 -5.95 -12.18 -0.83
N TYR A 569 -4.92 -11.83 -1.61
CA TYR A 569 -3.91 -12.78 -2.04
C TYR A 569 -3.11 -13.37 -0.88
N PHE A 570 -2.63 -12.54 0.06
CA PHE A 570 -1.91 -13.04 1.24
C PHE A 570 -2.81 -13.85 2.17
N ASP A 571 -4.06 -13.39 2.39
CA ASP A 571 -5.07 -14.14 3.13
C ASP A 571 -5.28 -15.54 2.54
N GLN A 572 -5.33 -15.65 1.20
CA GLN A 572 -5.42 -16.92 0.49
C GLN A 572 -4.17 -17.79 0.70
N VAL A 573 -2.96 -17.24 0.56
CA VAL A 573 -1.70 -17.99 0.74
C VAL A 573 -1.61 -18.56 2.15
N PHE A 574 -1.85 -17.75 3.19
CA PHE A 574 -1.79 -18.20 4.57
C PHE A 574 -2.86 -19.25 4.85
N LYS A 575 -4.09 -19.04 4.36
CA LYS A 575 -5.18 -20.00 4.56
C LYS A 575 -4.92 -21.34 3.86
N VAL A 576 -4.28 -21.35 2.69
CA VAL A 576 -3.90 -22.59 2.00
C VAL A 576 -2.88 -23.39 2.81
N LEU A 577 -1.92 -22.73 3.45
CA LEU A 577 -0.96 -23.40 4.34
C LEU A 577 -1.62 -23.96 5.60
N GLU A 578 -2.57 -23.23 6.20
CA GLU A 578 -3.37 -23.74 7.31
C GLU A 578 -4.17 -24.98 6.91
N LEU A 579 -4.83 -24.97 5.74
CA LEU A 579 -5.53 -26.13 5.17
C LEU A 579 -4.57 -27.31 4.92
N ALA A 580 -3.31 -27.01 4.60
CA ALA A 580 -2.24 -28.00 4.47
C ALA A 580 -1.72 -28.53 5.81
N GLY A 581 -2.26 -28.08 6.95
CA GLY A 581 -1.87 -28.49 8.29
C GLY A 581 -0.67 -27.72 8.85
N PHE A 582 -0.27 -26.62 8.22
CA PHE A 582 0.80 -25.75 8.69
C PHE A 582 0.22 -24.61 9.54
N GLU A 583 -0.13 -24.91 10.79
CA GLU A 583 -0.85 -23.99 11.70
C GLU A 583 -0.11 -22.68 11.96
N LYS A 584 1.23 -22.68 11.92
CA LYS A 584 2.06 -21.47 12.09
C LYS A 584 1.77 -20.37 11.06
N ALA A 585 1.18 -20.70 9.90
CA ALA A 585 0.76 -19.69 8.93
C ALA A 585 -0.32 -18.73 9.48
N ALA A 586 -1.04 -19.09 10.54
CA ALA A 586 -1.97 -18.19 11.22
C ALA A 586 -1.28 -17.00 11.91
N GLU A 587 0.02 -17.10 12.18
CA GLU A 587 0.83 -16.01 12.76
C GLU A 587 1.51 -15.14 11.67
N ALA A 588 1.18 -15.35 10.40
CA ALA A 588 1.64 -14.52 9.30
C ALA A 588 0.70 -13.32 9.14
N ILE A 589 1.28 -12.12 9.07
CA ILE A 589 0.54 -10.86 9.05
C ILE A 589 0.86 -10.12 7.75
N HIS A 590 -0.17 -9.80 6.96
CA HIS A 590 -0.03 -8.84 5.86
C HIS A 590 -0.19 -7.41 6.39
N LEU A 591 0.89 -6.62 6.33
CA LEU A 591 0.85 -5.19 6.60
C LEU A 591 0.68 -4.42 5.30
N GLY A 592 -0.58 -4.14 4.96
CA GLY A 592 -1.00 -3.37 3.79
C GLY A 592 -0.55 -1.90 3.83
N TYR A 593 -0.03 -1.39 2.71
CA TYR A 593 0.17 0.05 2.51
C TYR A 593 -0.37 0.53 1.14
N GLU A 594 -0.72 1.81 1.05
CA GLU A 594 -1.24 2.42 -0.17
C GLU A 594 -0.11 2.78 -1.17
N PHE A 595 -0.42 2.85 -2.45
CA PHE A 595 0.58 3.22 -3.46
C PHE A 595 0.94 4.72 -3.40
N VAL A 596 2.06 5.08 -4.05
CA VAL A 596 2.46 6.48 -4.25
C VAL A 596 1.96 6.95 -5.62
N ALA A 597 1.21 8.05 -5.64
CA ALA A 597 0.80 8.74 -6.86
C ALA A 597 1.54 10.07 -6.97
N LEU A 598 1.86 10.47 -8.20
CA LEU A 598 2.26 11.83 -8.53
C LEU A 598 0.98 12.66 -8.81
N PRO A 599 1.04 14.00 -8.79
CA PRO A 599 -0.08 14.85 -9.20
C PRO A 599 -0.64 14.48 -10.58
N GLU A 600 0.21 13.98 -11.48
CA GLU A 600 -0.12 13.57 -12.85
C GLU A 600 -0.65 12.12 -12.94
N GLY A 601 -0.68 11.38 -11.82
CA GLY A 601 -1.20 10.01 -11.74
C GLY A 601 -0.22 9.00 -11.14
N ALA A 602 -0.55 7.70 -11.26
CA ALA A 602 0.26 6.64 -10.69
C ALA A 602 1.64 6.51 -11.36
N ILE A 603 2.69 6.28 -10.56
CA ILE A 603 4.06 6.08 -11.05
C ILE A 603 4.12 4.78 -11.85
N SER A 604 4.58 4.86 -13.10
CA SER A 604 4.75 3.69 -13.98
C SER A 604 6.21 3.53 -14.39
N SER A 605 6.86 2.49 -13.87
CA SER A 605 8.18 2.06 -14.33
C SER A 605 8.19 1.68 -15.81
N ARG A 606 7.05 1.25 -16.36
CA ARG A 606 6.91 0.87 -17.78
C ARG A 606 6.98 2.05 -18.75
N LYS A 607 6.66 3.26 -18.31
CA LYS A 607 6.76 4.48 -19.14
C LYS A 607 8.17 5.09 -19.09
N GLY A 608 9.09 4.54 -18.30
CA GLY A 608 10.45 5.08 -18.14
C GLY A 608 10.52 6.43 -17.41
N THR A 609 9.41 6.93 -16.88
CA THR A 609 9.31 8.24 -16.20
C THR A 609 9.39 8.14 -14.68
N ALA A 610 9.53 6.92 -14.13
CA ALA A 610 9.64 6.74 -12.69
C ALA A 610 10.99 7.28 -12.19
N PRO A 611 11.00 8.31 -11.33
CA PRO A 611 12.26 8.85 -10.81
C PRO A 611 13.05 7.78 -10.06
N ILE A 612 14.30 7.59 -10.46
CA ILE A 612 15.22 6.62 -9.85
C ILE A 612 15.62 7.14 -8.46
N TYR A 613 15.81 6.21 -7.51
CA TYR A 613 16.15 6.54 -6.13
C TYR A 613 17.42 7.39 -6.01
N GLU A 614 18.50 7.00 -6.70
CA GLU A 614 19.79 7.70 -6.64
C GLU A 614 19.68 9.15 -7.09
N ASP A 615 18.97 9.40 -8.20
CA ASP A 615 18.80 10.75 -8.73
C ASP A 615 18.01 11.64 -7.74
N ILE A 616 17.00 11.06 -7.04
CA ILE A 616 16.26 11.78 -6.01
C ILE A 616 17.10 12.01 -4.76
N ARG A 617 17.82 10.99 -4.29
CA ARG A 617 18.74 11.10 -3.15
C ARG A 617 19.71 12.26 -3.38
N ASP A 618 20.37 12.28 -4.54
CA ASP A 618 21.35 13.30 -4.87
C ASP A 618 20.72 14.69 -4.92
N ALA A 619 19.51 14.81 -5.49
CA ALA A 619 18.75 16.05 -5.49
C ALA A 619 18.36 16.52 -4.08
N VAL A 620 17.92 15.61 -3.20
CA VAL A 620 17.55 15.90 -1.81
C VAL A 620 18.77 16.35 -1.01
N VAL A 621 19.89 15.63 -1.11
CA VAL A 621 21.15 15.97 -0.41
C VAL A 621 21.68 17.32 -0.89
N SER A 622 21.67 17.55 -2.22
CA SER A 622 22.08 18.83 -2.81
C SER A 622 21.22 19.98 -2.28
N ARG A 623 19.89 19.83 -2.30
CA ARG A 623 18.97 20.85 -1.80
C ARG A 623 19.14 21.11 -0.31
N ALA A 624 19.32 20.06 0.50
CA ALA A 624 19.55 20.20 1.94
C ALA A 624 20.84 20.98 2.23
N ARG A 625 21.93 20.72 1.49
CA ARG A 625 23.18 21.48 1.63
C ARG A 625 22.98 22.96 1.33
N THR A 626 22.30 23.28 0.22
CA THR A 626 21.99 24.68 -0.11
C THR A 626 21.23 25.38 1.02
N VAL A 627 20.22 24.71 1.61
CA VAL A 627 19.43 25.28 2.71
C VAL A 627 20.24 25.43 4.01
N ILE A 628 21.25 24.59 4.25
CA ILE A 628 22.13 24.70 5.43
C ILE A 628 23.17 25.82 5.23
N GLU A 629 23.58 26.07 4.00
CA GLU A 629 24.52 27.13 3.63
C GLU A 629 23.87 28.52 3.61
N GLU A 630 22.57 28.60 3.32
CA GLU A 630 21.70 29.78 3.48
C GLU A 630 21.48 30.13 4.96
#